data_AF-A0A966TG59-F1
#
_entry.id   AF-A0A966TG59-F1
#
_cell.length_a   1.000
_cell.length_b   1.000
_cell.length_c   1.000
_cell.angle_alpha   90.00
_cell.angle_beta   90.00
_cell.angle_gamma   90.00
#
_symmetry.space_group_name_H-M   'P 1'
#
loop_
_entity.id
_entity.type
_entity.pdbx_description
1 polymer ?
#
loop_
_entity_poly.entity_id
_entity_poly.type
_entity_poly.pdbx_seq_one_letter_code
_entity_poly.pdbx_strand_id
1 'polypeptide(L)'
;WNNITGANGPTYSLAGVIAAMSGNRYRCQVWNSTCTTPVSSNASLLTVRVVPGIGLAAAPLTTLLPGQQTTLTATPSATTGGVITTVWTYNGQPLSPVNNTYTATVNGLGDYQASIRETWPSGLFCSALSQVVTITANVSSRLFIFPSPNDGNFTVSYYNAGGGNSSRQLVIFDAKGAVVFNCL
;
A
#
# COMPACT_ATOMS: atom_id res chain seq x y z
N TRP A 1 -20.36 37.43 6.48
CA TRP A 1 -20.84 36.93 5.18
C TRP A 1 -20.32 37.87 4.13
N ASN A 2 -19.61 37.35 3.12
CA ASN A 2 -19.07 38.15 2.02
C ASN A 2 -19.71 37.70 0.72
N ASN A 3 -20.01 38.64 -0.18
CA ASN A 3 -20.54 38.33 -1.50
C ASN A 3 -19.48 37.61 -2.33
N ILE A 4 -19.92 36.63 -3.12
CA ILE A 4 -19.06 35.91 -4.06
C ILE A 4 -19.26 36.53 -5.44
N THR A 5 -18.20 37.10 -5.99
CA THR A 5 -18.22 37.74 -7.31
C THR A 5 -18.70 36.77 -8.38
N GLY A 6 -19.68 37.17 -9.18
CA GLY A 6 -20.25 36.34 -10.26
C GLY A 6 -21.32 35.34 -9.83
N ALA A 7 -21.61 35.19 -8.54
CA ALA A 7 -22.64 34.29 -8.02
C ALA A 7 -24.06 34.91 -8.11
N ASN A 8 -24.50 35.26 -9.32
CA ASN A 8 -25.81 35.90 -9.58
C ASN A 8 -26.86 34.93 -10.15
N GLY A 9 -26.50 33.67 -10.37
CA GLY A 9 -27.39 32.65 -10.91
C GLY A 9 -27.99 31.73 -9.84
N PRO A 10 -28.92 30.85 -10.22
CA PRO A 10 -29.46 29.81 -9.34
C PRO A 10 -28.41 28.76 -8.96
N THR A 11 -27.29 28.68 -9.69
CA THR A 11 -26.17 27.79 -9.44
C THR A 11 -24.86 28.55 -9.54
N TYR A 12 -23.87 28.14 -8.74
CA TYR A 12 -22.52 28.67 -8.77
C TYR A 12 -21.51 27.55 -8.52
N SER A 13 -20.56 27.38 -9.43
CA SER A 13 -19.52 26.34 -9.33
C SER A 13 -18.21 26.94 -8.83
N LEU A 14 -17.71 26.43 -7.70
CA LEU A 14 -16.38 26.79 -7.20
C LEU A 14 -15.31 25.96 -7.92
N ALA A 15 -14.37 26.62 -8.59
CA ALA A 15 -13.17 25.99 -9.12
C ALA A 15 -12.03 26.03 -8.09
N GLY A 16 -11.10 25.05 -8.17
CA GLY A 16 -9.90 25.05 -7.34
C GLY A 16 -10.16 24.92 -5.83
N VAL A 17 -11.16 24.13 -5.45
CA VAL A 17 -11.50 23.92 -4.03
C VAL A 17 -10.35 23.21 -3.31
N ILE A 18 -9.84 23.83 -2.25
CA ILE A 18 -8.74 23.30 -1.41
C ILE A 18 -9.20 23.00 0.01
N ALA A 19 -8.42 22.21 0.75
CA ALA A 19 -8.74 21.82 2.13
C ALA A 19 -8.97 23.01 3.08
N ALA A 20 -8.26 24.12 2.88
CA ALA A 20 -8.42 25.35 3.67
C ALA A 20 -9.82 26.00 3.51
N MET A 21 -10.58 25.62 2.48
CA MET A 21 -11.98 26.07 2.30
C MET A 21 -12.98 25.21 3.08
N SER A 22 -12.55 24.08 3.66
CA SER A 22 -13.44 23.25 4.49
C SER A 22 -13.86 24.04 5.74
N GLY A 23 -15.15 23.95 6.08
CA GLY A 23 -15.74 24.74 7.17
C GLY A 23 -16.37 26.05 6.71
N ASN A 24 -16.08 26.50 5.48
CA ASN A 24 -16.78 27.65 4.90
C ASN A 24 -18.28 27.36 4.80
N ARG A 25 -19.08 28.38 5.09
CA ARG A 25 -20.53 28.32 4.95
C ARG A 25 -20.98 29.21 3.80
N TYR A 26 -21.96 28.72 3.06
CA TYR A 26 -22.52 29.37 1.89
C TYR A 26 -24.03 29.53 2.09
N ARG A 27 -24.57 30.69 1.74
CA ARG A 27 -26.01 30.96 1.74
C ARG A 27 -26.37 31.79 0.51
N CYS A 28 -27.60 31.66 0.04
CA CYS A 28 -28.13 32.52 -1.00
C CYS A 28 -28.82 33.72 -0.37
N GLN A 29 -28.72 34.87 -1.03
CA GLN A 29 -29.55 36.04 -0.72
C GLN A 29 -30.36 36.39 -1.96
N VAL A 30 -31.65 36.60 -1.80
CA VAL A 30 -32.58 36.88 -2.91
C VAL A 30 -33.28 38.21 -2.65
N TRP A 31 -33.30 39.08 -3.66
CA TRP A 31 -33.98 40.36 -3.69
C TRP A 31 -34.29 40.75 -5.14
N ASN A 32 -35.17 41.73 -5.34
CA ASN A 32 -35.43 42.33 -6.65
C ASN A 32 -35.84 43.82 -6.48
N SER A 33 -36.29 44.46 -7.56
CA SER A 33 -36.71 45.87 -7.54
C SER A 33 -37.95 46.13 -6.66
N THR A 34 -38.78 45.12 -6.43
CA THR A 34 -40.00 45.21 -5.62
C THR A 34 -39.71 44.86 -4.15
N CYS A 35 -38.95 43.80 -3.92
CA CYS A 35 -38.52 43.32 -2.62
C CYS A 35 -37.05 43.70 -2.42
N THR A 36 -36.82 44.94 -2.00
CA THR A 36 -35.48 45.53 -1.89
C THR A 36 -34.69 45.02 -0.67
N THR A 37 -35.38 44.47 0.34
CA THR A 37 -34.74 43.84 1.50
C THR A 37 -34.36 42.38 1.17
N PRO A 38 -33.06 42.03 1.18
CA PRO A 38 -32.64 40.66 0.86
C PRO A 38 -33.09 39.62 1.88
N VAL A 39 -33.70 38.54 1.40
CA VAL A 39 -34.01 37.35 2.20
C VAL A 39 -32.88 36.34 2.08
N SER A 40 -32.42 35.80 3.21
CA SER A 40 -31.33 34.81 3.24
C SER A 40 -31.88 33.38 3.34
N SER A 41 -31.27 32.45 2.59
CA SER A 41 -31.49 31.02 2.81
C SER A 41 -30.80 30.54 4.09
N ASN A 42 -31.09 29.29 4.48
CA ASN A 42 -30.22 28.57 5.41
C ASN A 42 -28.80 28.45 4.84
N ALA A 43 -27.82 28.39 5.74
CA ALA A 43 -26.42 28.20 5.40
C ALA A 43 -26.12 26.71 5.16
N SER A 44 -25.40 26.40 4.09
CA SER A 44 -24.82 25.09 3.82
C SER A 44 -23.33 25.08 4.16
N LEU A 45 -22.84 23.97 4.71
CA LEU A 45 -21.43 23.78 5.10
C LEU A 45 -20.66 23.09 3.98
N LEU A 46 -19.58 23.72 3.51
CA LEU A 46 -18.63 23.08 2.61
C LEU A 46 -17.68 22.20 3.42
N THR A 47 -17.61 20.92 3.05
CA THR A 47 -16.63 19.98 3.60
C THR A 47 -15.70 19.54 2.48
N VAL A 48 -14.41 19.79 2.65
CA VAL A 48 -13.37 19.39 1.69
C VAL A 48 -12.44 18.39 2.37
N ARG A 49 -12.11 17.29 1.68
CA ARG A 49 -11.21 16.25 2.17
C ARG A 49 -9.97 16.15 1.31
N VAL A 50 -8.88 15.73 1.92
CA VAL A 50 -7.61 15.46 1.24
C VAL A 50 -7.53 13.96 0.97
N VAL A 51 -7.05 13.58 -0.21
CA VAL A 51 -6.78 12.18 -0.52
C VAL A 51 -5.56 11.74 0.30
N PRO A 52 -5.66 10.68 1.13
CA PRO A 52 -4.52 10.20 1.90
C PRO A 52 -3.45 9.59 0.99
N GLY A 53 -2.19 9.64 1.41
CA GLY A 53 -1.06 9.05 0.69
C GLY A 53 -0.49 7.82 1.41
N ILE A 54 0.11 6.90 0.68
CA ILE A 54 0.83 5.76 1.27
C ILE A 54 2.06 5.41 0.44
N GLY A 55 3.23 5.46 1.06
CA GLY A 55 4.47 4.94 0.49
C GLY A 55 4.62 3.46 0.80
N LEU A 56 5.27 2.71 -0.09
CA LEU A 56 5.74 1.35 0.17
C LEU A 56 7.18 1.23 -0.33
N ALA A 57 8.09 0.73 0.50
CA ALA A 57 9.48 0.54 0.14
C ALA A 57 10.02 -0.76 0.75
N ALA A 58 10.99 -1.37 0.07
CA ALA A 58 11.75 -2.51 0.58
C ALA A 58 13.20 -2.09 0.87
N ALA A 59 13.72 -2.53 2.01
CA ALA A 59 15.12 -2.34 2.38
C ALA A 59 15.68 -3.57 3.10
N PRO A 60 16.97 -3.89 2.95
CA PRO A 60 17.96 -3.19 2.11
C PRO A 60 17.99 -3.68 0.65
N LEU A 61 17.16 -4.67 0.28
CA LEU A 61 17.25 -5.36 -1.01
C LEU A 61 15.89 -5.43 -1.70
N THR A 62 15.89 -5.42 -3.02
CA THR A 62 14.74 -5.81 -3.86
C THR A 62 14.99 -7.09 -4.63
N THR A 63 16.23 -7.59 -4.60
CA THR A 63 16.65 -8.84 -5.22
C THR A 63 17.30 -9.73 -4.17
N LEU A 64 16.81 -10.95 -3.97
CA LEU A 64 17.23 -11.83 -2.87
C LEU A 64 17.96 -13.07 -3.37
N LEU A 65 19.05 -13.42 -2.70
CA LEU A 65 19.63 -14.77 -2.70
C LEU A 65 18.95 -15.62 -1.60
N PRO A 66 19.01 -16.96 -1.70
CA PRO A 66 18.56 -17.83 -0.61
C PRO A 66 19.22 -17.48 0.73
N GLY A 67 18.43 -17.48 1.80
CA GLY A 67 18.86 -17.07 3.15
C GLY A 67 18.87 -15.55 3.38
N GLN A 68 18.67 -14.73 2.34
CA GLN A 68 18.46 -13.29 2.50
C GLN A 68 16.99 -12.97 2.75
N GLN A 69 16.79 -11.84 3.42
CA GLN A 69 15.48 -11.27 3.67
C GLN A 69 15.51 -9.76 3.41
N THR A 70 14.34 -9.19 3.12
CA THR A 70 14.12 -7.74 3.11
C THR A 70 12.84 -7.42 3.83
N THR A 71 12.78 -6.25 4.45
CA THR A 71 11.56 -5.75 5.06
C THR A 71 10.92 -4.74 4.14
N LEU A 72 9.68 -5.01 3.76
CA LEU A 72 8.76 -4.04 3.17
C LEU A 72 8.09 -3.25 4.29
N THR A 73 8.08 -1.93 4.17
CA THR A 73 7.47 -1.02 5.13
C THR A 73 6.51 -0.07 4.41
N ALA A 74 5.25 -0.03 4.84
CA ALA A 74 4.32 1.00 4.38
C ALA A 74 4.34 2.21 5.29
N THR A 75 4.33 3.39 4.67
CA THR A 75 4.33 4.69 5.35
C THR A 75 3.04 5.44 4.97
N PRO A 76 1.94 5.22 5.72
CA PRO A 76 0.70 5.96 5.52
C PRO A 76 0.88 7.44 5.93
N SER A 77 0.19 8.35 5.25
CA SER A 77 0.11 9.76 5.66
C SER A 77 -0.61 9.92 6.99
N ALA A 78 -0.43 11.07 7.65
CA ALA A 78 -1.23 11.42 8.82
C ALA A 78 -2.71 11.55 8.48
N THR A 79 -3.59 11.24 9.44
CA THR A 79 -5.03 11.49 9.35
C THR A 79 -5.31 12.99 9.27
N THR A 80 -6.33 13.36 8.49
CA THR A 80 -6.88 14.72 8.42
C THR A 80 -8.25 14.82 9.10
N GLY A 81 -8.49 13.96 10.09
CA GLY A 81 -9.69 13.93 10.93
C GLY A 81 -10.63 12.76 10.64
N GLY A 82 -10.22 11.80 9.82
CA GLY A 82 -10.89 10.52 9.62
C GLY A 82 -10.16 9.37 10.29
N VAL A 83 -10.68 8.16 10.09
CA VAL A 83 -10.04 6.91 10.50
C VAL A 83 -9.31 6.33 9.29
N ILE A 84 -8.01 6.08 9.45
CA ILE A 84 -7.17 5.46 8.42
C ILE A 84 -7.23 3.93 8.55
N THR A 85 -7.40 3.26 7.41
CA THR A 85 -7.20 1.82 7.27
C THR A 85 -6.24 1.56 6.11
N THR A 86 -5.43 0.51 6.25
CA THR A 86 -4.50 0.05 5.22
C THR A 86 -4.79 -1.41 4.88
N VAL A 87 -4.67 -1.76 3.61
CA VAL A 87 -4.79 -3.15 3.12
C VAL A 87 -3.64 -3.42 2.18
N TRP A 88 -3.00 -4.57 2.30
CA TRP A 88 -1.90 -4.96 1.44
C TRP A 88 -2.30 -6.08 0.50
N THR A 89 -1.57 -6.17 -0.61
CA THR A 89 -1.65 -7.29 -1.54
C THR A 89 -0.27 -7.82 -1.87
N TYR A 90 -0.20 -9.12 -2.12
CA TYR A 90 0.93 -9.85 -2.68
C TYR A 90 0.44 -10.59 -3.92
N ASN A 91 0.98 -10.26 -5.10
CA ASN A 91 0.52 -10.77 -6.40
C ASN A 91 -1.00 -10.63 -6.57
N GLY A 92 -1.55 -9.49 -6.11
CA GLY A 92 -2.99 -9.20 -6.15
C GLY A 92 -3.84 -9.94 -5.09
N GLN A 93 -3.26 -10.84 -4.30
CA GLN A 93 -3.95 -11.53 -3.21
C GLN A 93 -3.80 -10.77 -1.88
N PRO A 94 -4.80 -10.79 -0.99
CA PRO A 94 -4.72 -10.09 0.29
C PRO A 94 -3.53 -10.51 1.15
N LEU A 95 -2.86 -9.53 1.76
CA LEU A 95 -1.76 -9.71 2.70
C LEU A 95 -2.05 -8.90 3.97
N SER A 96 -1.79 -9.49 5.14
CA SER A 96 -2.04 -8.86 6.44
C SER A 96 -0.75 -8.72 7.25
N PRO A 97 0.06 -7.68 6.98
CA PRO A 97 1.28 -7.42 7.73
C PRO A 97 1.02 -6.92 9.15
N VAL A 98 1.98 -7.15 10.03
CA VAL A 98 1.99 -6.64 11.41
C VAL A 98 2.77 -5.32 11.42
N ASN A 99 2.24 -4.30 12.11
CA ASN A 99 2.87 -2.99 12.24
C ASN A 99 3.24 -2.30 10.91
N ASN A 100 2.43 -2.49 9.86
CA ASN A 100 2.70 -2.00 8.50
C ASN A 100 4.06 -2.48 7.95
N THR A 101 4.52 -3.67 8.37
CA THR A 101 5.76 -4.28 7.89
C THR A 101 5.57 -5.73 7.49
N TYR A 102 6.26 -6.13 6.42
CA TYR A 102 6.31 -7.51 5.95
C TYR A 102 7.74 -7.92 5.62
N THR A 103 8.21 -9.03 6.17
CA THR A 103 9.53 -9.58 5.83
C THR A 103 9.39 -10.57 4.68
N ALA A 104 9.90 -10.20 3.51
CA ALA A 104 9.96 -11.08 2.35
C ALA A 104 11.28 -11.85 2.33
N THR A 105 11.19 -13.09 1.88
CA THR A 105 12.33 -13.99 1.59
C THR A 105 12.19 -14.50 0.15
N VAL A 106 13.08 -15.38 -0.30
CA VAL A 106 12.96 -16.03 -1.61
C VAL A 106 11.67 -16.85 -1.82
N ASN A 107 10.89 -17.11 -0.76
CA ASN A 107 9.57 -17.74 -0.86
C ASN A 107 8.43 -16.73 -1.12
N GLY A 108 8.70 -15.43 -0.94
CA GLY A 108 7.77 -14.32 -1.17
C GLY A 108 8.27 -13.41 -2.27
N LEU A 109 8.55 -13.97 -3.45
CA LEU A 109 8.95 -13.19 -4.63
C LEU A 109 7.71 -12.76 -5.39
N GLY A 110 7.67 -11.51 -5.83
CA GLY A 110 6.54 -10.96 -6.57
C GLY A 110 6.26 -9.52 -6.21
N ASP A 111 5.04 -9.10 -6.55
CA ASP A 111 4.60 -7.72 -6.46
C ASP A 111 3.86 -7.46 -5.16
N TYR A 112 4.30 -6.44 -4.44
CA TYR A 112 3.67 -5.95 -3.22
C TYR A 112 3.09 -4.57 -3.45
N GLN A 113 1.87 -4.34 -2.97
CA GLN A 113 1.24 -3.03 -3.01
C GLN A 113 0.39 -2.83 -1.76
N ALA A 114 0.44 -1.62 -1.20
CA ALA A 114 -0.42 -1.19 -0.10
C ALA A 114 -1.47 -0.20 -0.62
N SER A 115 -2.66 -0.27 -0.03
CA SER A 115 -3.74 0.69 -0.23
C SER A 115 -4.02 1.40 1.09
N ILE A 116 -4.45 2.65 0.99
CA ILE A 116 -4.88 3.46 2.12
C ILE A 116 -6.29 3.98 1.88
N ARG A 117 -7.10 3.98 2.93
CA ARG A 117 -8.42 4.58 2.96
C ARG A 117 -8.56 5.41 4.22
N GLU A 118 -9.04 6.64 4.07
CA GLU A 118 -9.45 7.48 5.21
C GLU A 118 -10.97 7.68 5.13
N THR A 119 -11.68 7.40 6.24
CA THR A 119 -13.14 7.53 6.34
C THR A 119 -13.52 8.50 7.45
N TRP A 120 -14.37 9.49 7.16
CA TRP A 120 -14.83 10.49 8.13
C TRP A 120 -16.19 10.13 8.73
N PRO A 121 -16.59 10.75 9.87
CA PRO A 121 -17.88 10.48 10.52
C PRO A 121 -19.12 10.66 9.62
N SER A 122 -18.99 11.44 8.54
CA SER A 122 -20.06 11.62 7.54
C SER A 122 -20.23 10.43 6.59
N GLY A 123 -19.38 9.40 6.67
CA GLY A 123 -19.35 8.26 5.75
C GLY A 123 -18.61 8.50 4.43
N LEU A 124 -18.21 9.75 4.15
CA LEU A 124 -17.34 10.06 3.02
C LEU A 124 -15.97 9.44 3.24
N PHE A 125 -15.32 9.04 2.14
CA PHE A 125 -13.97 8.48 2.18
C PHE A 125 -13.15 8.88 0.97
N CYS A 126 -11.83 8.82 1.13
CA CYS A 126 -10.87 8.91 0.04
C CYS A 126 -9.88 7.75 0.17
N SER A 127 -9.33 7.31 -0.96
CA SER A 127 -8.38 6.21 -0.99
C SER A 127 -7.32 6.40 -2.07
N ALA A 128 -6.15 5.80 -1.85
CA ALA A 128 -5.04 5.76 -2.79
C ALA A 128 -4.30 4.43 -2.71
N LEU A 129 -3.45 4.19 -3.71
CA LEU A 129 -2.52 3.07 -3.77
C LEU A 129 -1.08 3.57 -3.62
N SER A 130 -0.21 2.75 -3.04
CA SER A 130 1.23 2.94 -3.12
C SER A 130 1.76 2.60 -4.52
N GLN A 131 3.03 2.91 -4.77
CA GLN A 131 3.76 2.23 -5.83
C GLN A 131 3.79 0.70 -5.60
N VAL A 132 3.93 -0.05 -6.68
CA VAL A 132 4.22 -1.49 -6.61
C VAL A 132 5.71 -1.67 -6.30
N VAL A 133 6.02 -2.52 -5.33
CA VAL A 133 7.38 -2.94 -5.00
C VAL A 133 7.54 -4.41 -5.38
N THR A 134 8.37 -4.68 -6.38
CA THR A 134 8.66 -6.04 -6.84
C THR A 134 9.90 -6.59 -6.14
N ILE A 135 9.77 -7.75 -5.50
CA ILE A 135 10.88 -8.51 -4.95
C ILE A 135 11.19 -9.67 -5.88
N THR A 136 12.45 -9.77 -6.35
CA THR A 136 12.88 -10.81 -7.30
C THR A 136 13.98 -11.69 -6.73
N ALA A 137 14.22 -12.83 -7.38
CA ALA A 137 15.39 -13.65 -7.10
C ALA A 137 16.62 -13.05 -7.78
N ASN A 138 17.73 -12.97 -7.05
CA ASN A 138 19.03 -12.69 -7.65
C ASN A 138 19.55 -13.94 -8.38
N VAL A 139 20.09 -13.74 -9.59
CA VAL A 139 20.69 -14.82 -10.40
C VAL A 139 21.90 -15.38 -9.66
N SER A 140 22.00 -16.72 -9.56
CA SER A 140 23.14 -17.37 -8.91
C SER A 140 23.47 -18.72 -9.52
N SER A 141 24.76 -19.05 -9.61
CA SER A 141 25.25 -20.40 -9.91
C SER A 141 25.51 -21.24 -8.66
N ARG A 142 25.20 -20.71 -7.47
CA ARG A 142 25.45 -21.36 -6.18
C ARG A 142 24.24 -22.15 -5.70
N LEU A 143 24.53 -23.23 -4.99
CA LEU A 143 23.57 -24.01 -4.22
C LEU A 143 23.74 -23.69 -2.73
N PHE A 144 22.62 -23.50 -2.04
CA PHE A 144 22.57 -23.11 -0.63
C PHE A 144 21.90 -24.21 0.18
N ILE A 145 22.49 -24.54 1.33
CA ILE A 145 21.91 -25.41 2.35
C ILE A 145 21.74 -24.56 3.61
N PHE A 146 20.53 -24.45 4.15
CA PHE A 146 20.27 -23.67 5.36
C PHE A 146 19.24 -24.33 6.29
N PRO A 147 19.37 -24.19 7.63
CA PRO A 147 20.55 -23.64 8.30
C PRO A 147 21.78 -24.56 8.16
N SER A 148 22.97 -23.98 8.31
CA SER A 148 24.23 -24.74 8.38
C SER A 148 25.09 -24.11 9.47
N PRO A 149 25.42 -24.81 10.56
CA PRO A 149 25.05 -26.20 10.88
C PRO A 149 23.53 -26.42 11.05
N ASN A 150 23.08 -27.66 10.93
CA ASN A 150 21.70 -28.08 11.23
C ASN A 150 21.69 -29.40 12.01
N ASP A 151 20.53 -29.76 12.53
CA ASP A 151 20.23 -30.97 13.29
C ASP A 151 19.52 -32.04 12.42
N GLY A 152 19.72 -31.99 11.09
CA GLY A 152 19.05 -32.84 10.12
C GLY A 152 17.87 -32.17 9.41
N ASN A 153 17.38 -31.03 9.91
CA ASN A 153 16.38 -30.21 9.22
C ASN A 153 17.06 -29.09 8.42
N PHE A 154 16.99 -29.17 7.10
CA PHE A 154 17.54 -28.14 6.22
C PHE A 154 16.71 -27.98 4.95
N THR A 155 16.87 -26.81 4.32
CA THR A 155 16.34 -26.51 3.00
C THR A 155 17.51 -26.40 2.02
N VAL A 156 17.35 -27.02 0.85
CA VAL A 156 18.25 -26.81 -0.29
C VAL A 156 17.61 -25.81 -1.24
N SER A 157 18.34 -24.78 -1.60
CA SER A 157 17.86 -23.72 -2.51
C SER A 157 18.90 -23.42 -3.58
N TYR A 158 18.43 -23.21 -4.80
CA TYR A 158 19.25 -22.77 -5.92
C TYR A 158 18.41 -21.91 -6.87
N TYR A 159 19.08 -21.10 -7.69
CA TYR A 159 18.41 -20.26 -8.67
C TYR A 159 17.94 -21.10 -9.88
N ASN A 160 16.64 -21.16 -10.13
CA ASN A 160 16.06 -21.86 -11.28
C ASN A 160 15.53 -20.85 -12.30
N ALA A 161 16.37 -20.52 -13.28
CA ALA A 161 16.01 -19.59 -14.36
C ALA A 161 14.75 -20.08 -15.10
N GLY A 162 13.71 -19.25 -15.15
CA GLY A 162 12.46 -19.56 -15.86
C GLY A 162 11.59 -20.65 -15.22
N GLY A 163 11.95 -21.17 -14.04
CA GLY A 163 11.11 -22.12 -13.29
C GLY A 163 10.90 -23.47 -13.98
N GLY A 164 11.76 -23.85 -14.92
CA GLY A 164 11.64 -25.12 -15.62
C GLY A 164 11.75 -26.33 -14.67
N ASN A 165 11.04 -27.41 -15.00
CA ASN A 165 11.20 -28.68 -14.30
C ASN A 165 12.54 -29.31 -14.70
N SER A 166 13.51 -29.24 -13.81
CA SER A 166 14.79 -29.96 -13.92
C SER A 166 14.82 -31.09 -12.90
N SER A 167 15.27 -32.29 -13.29
CA SER A 167 15.57 -33.37 -12.32
C SER A 167 16.68 -32.90 -11.39
N ARG A 168 16.53 -33.18 -10.10
CA ARG A 168 17.43 -32.73 -9.03
C ARG A 168 17.76 -33.94 -8.18
N GLN A 169 19.04 -34.29 -8.09
CA GLN A 169 19.46 -35.36 -7.20
C GLN A 169 19.95 -34.79 -5.88
N LEU A 170 19.47 -35.33 -4.76
CA LEU A 170 19.99 -35.05 -3.42
C LEU A 170 20.55 -36.33 -2.82
N VAL A 171 21.84 -36.33 -2.52
CA VAL A 171 22.54 -37.43 -1.84
C VAL A 171 23.10 -36.93 -0.52
N ILE A 172 22.78 -37.60 0.58
CA ILE A 172 23.28 -37.28 1.92
C ILE A 172 24.22 -38.39 2.36
N PHE A 173 25.37 -38.00 2.89
CA PHE A 173 26.38 -38.90 3.43
C PHE A 173 26.50 -38.71 4.96
N ASP A 174 26.76 -39.80 5.68
CA ASP A 174 27.16 -39.72 7.09
C ASP A 174 28.62 -39.27 7.24
N ALA A 175 29.06 -39.06 8.49
CA ALA A 175 30.43 -38.65 8.81
C ALA A 175 31.51 -39.67 8.40
N LYS A 176 31.13 -40.92 8.08
CA LYS A 176 32.02 -41.98 7.61
C LYS A 176 32.02 -42.10 6.08
N GLY A 177 31.22 -41.30 5.38
CA GLY A 177 31.09 -41.30 3.92
C GLY A 177 30.10 -42.32 3.38
N ALA A 178 29.26 -42.94 4.21
CA ALA A 178 28.20 -43.83 3.74
C ALA A 178 26.97 -43.02 3.32
N VAL A 179 26.33 -43.40 2.21
CA VAL A 179 25.07 -42.77 1.77
C VAL A 179 23.96 -43.14 2.76
N VAL A 180 23.30 -42.11 3.30
CA VAL A 180 22.15 -42.27 4.22
C VAL A 180 20.83 -41.84 3.58
N PHE A 181 20.88 -41.09 2.47
CA PHE A 181 19.70 -40.69 1.70
C PHE A 181 20.06 -40.45 0.23
N ASN A 182 19.16 -40.84 -0.69
CA ASN A 182 19.28 -40.56 -2.12
C ASN A 182 17.87 -40.44 -2.74
N CYS A 183 17.58 -39.31 -3.37
CA CYS A 183 16.31 -39.06 -4.07
C CYS A 183 16.59 -38.38 -5.43
N LEU A 184 15.77 -38.70 -6.44
CA LEU A 184 15.85 -38.24 -7.83
C LEU A 184 14.73 -37.25 -8.19
#